data_AF-A0A3A9BPV0-F1
#
_entry.id   AF-A0A3A9BPV0-F1
#
_cell.length_a   1.000
_cell.length_b   1.000
_cell.length_c   1.000
_cell.angle_alpha   90.00
_cell.angle_beta   90.00
_cell.angle_gamma   90.00
#
_symmetry.space_group_name_H-M   'P 1'
#
loop_
_entity.id
_entity.type
_entity.pdbx_description
1 polymer ?
#
loop_
_entity_poly.entity_id
_entity_poly.type
_entity_poly.pdbx_seq_one_letter_code
_entity_poly.pdbx_strand_id
1 'polypeptide(L)'
;MSEHVSKGIFWFICGFNEMDECVFSDNEMIAFPVPCDRNGQVIGHSDFNSKKGNAYNHEKTWTSFVKHRKDLRKYGWNYFPRGRVEISGGRAFLYVNINIIRYENFQRDIADVFHLDGLDIRVIADNSRHYYCHEDDNGLQ
;
A
#
# COMPACT_ATOMS: atom_id res chain seq x y z
N MET A 1 -19.61 9.52 -10.33
CA MET A 1 -18.16 9.77 -10.27
C MET A 1 -17.85 10.25 -8.87
N SER A 2 -16.90 9.61 -8.17
CA SER A 2 -16.43 10.13 -6.87
C SER A 2 -15.87 11.54 -7.08
N GLU A 3 -16.30 12.50 -6.27
CA GLU A 3 -15.73 13.87 -6.33
C GLU A 3 -14.31 13.95 -5.75
N HIS A 4 -13.87 12.91 -5.03
CA HIS A 4 -12.60 12.89 -4.33
C HIS A 4 -11.71 11.73 -4.79
N VAL A 5 -10.40 11.99 -4.78
CA VAL A 5 -9.36 10.97 -4.89
C VAL A 5 -8.90 10.62 -3.48
N SER A 6 -8.11 9.56 -3.34
CA SER A 6 -7.55 9.18 -2.04
C SER A 6 -6.05 8.97 -2.10
N LYS A 7 -5.38 9.33 -1.01
CA LYS A 7 -3.99 8.93 -0.72
C LYS A 7 -3.99 7.93 0.44
N GLY A 8 -2.87 7.26 0.70
CA GLY A 8 -2.78 6.37 1.86
C GLY A 8 -1.85 5.19 1.63
N ILE A 9 -2.01 4.15 2.45
CA ILE A 9 -1.12 2.99 2.46
C ILE A 9 -1.91 1.72 2.19
N PHE A 10 -1.20 0.69 1.71
CA PHE A 10 -1.80 -0.60 1.43
C PHE A 10 -0.81 -1.76 1.53
N TRP A 11 -1.36 -2.97 1.59
CA TRP A 11 -0.68 -4.25 1.49
C TRP A 11 -1.39 -5.14 0.47
N PHE A 12 -0.63 -5.97 -0.23
CA PHE A 12 -1.16 -7.12 -0.95
C PHE A 12 -0.84 -8.38 -0.15
N ILE A 13 -1.86 -9.00 0.43
CA ILE A 13 -1.73 -10.31 1.06
C ILE A 13 -1.67 -11.33 -0.06
N CYS A 14 -0.53 -12.02 -0.18
CA CYS A 14 -0.25 -12.96 -1.24
C CYS A 14 0.18 -14.32 -0.66
N GLY A 15 0.19 -15.35 -1.51
CA GLY A 15 0.87 -16.60 -1.22
C GLY A 15 2.38 -16.49 -1.44
N PHE A 16 3.10 -17.53 -1.08
CA PHE A 16 4.53 -17.71 -1.36
C PHE A 16 4.73 -19.09 -1.99
N ASN A 17 5.58 -19.19 -3.00
CA ASN A 17 5.93 -20.48 -3.62
C ASN A 17 7.01 -21.21 -2.80
N GLU A 18 7.49 -22.36 -3.30
CA GLU A 18 8.54 -23.16 -2.65
C GLU A 18 9.89 -22.44 -2.53
N MET A 19 10.07 -21.34 -3.26
CA MET A 19 11.27 -20.48 -3.23
C MET A 19 11.03 -19.19 -2.42
N ASP A 20 9.94 -19.13 -1.65
CA ASP A 20 9.49 -17.95 -0.90
C ASP A 20 9.25 -16.69 -1.75
N GLU A 21 8.95 -16.86 -3.04
CA GLU A 21 8.59 -15.75 -3.92
C GLU A 21 7.08 -15.46 -3.83
N CYS A 22 6.70 -14.19 -3.84
CA CYS A 22 5.31 -13.77 -3.78
C CYS A 22 4.49 -14.27 -4.99
N VAL A 23 3.36 -14.91 -4.71
CA VAL A 23 2.39 -15.39 -5.70
C VAL A 23 1.05 -14.68 -5.50
N PHE A 24 0.60 -13.94 -6.51
CA PHE A 24 -0.57 -13.05 -6.42
C PHE A 24 -1.86 -13.64 -7.02
N SER A 25 -1.91 -14.94 -7.30
CA SER A 25 -3.08 -15.60 -7.93
C SER A 25 -4.37 -15.46 -7.11
N ASP A 26 -4.26 -15.56 -5.78
CA ASP A 26 -5.36 -15.39 -4.82
C ASP A 26 -5.00 -14.30 -3.80
N ASN A 27 -4.78 -13.07 -4.30
CA ASN A 27 -4.38 -11.96 -3.44
C ASN A 27 -5.57 -11.22 -2.81
N GLU A 28 -5.34 -10.62 -1.64
CA GLU A 28 -6.25 -9.67 -1.00
C GLU A 28 -5.53 -8.31 -0.84
N MET A 29 -6.12 -7.23 -1.34
CA MET A 29 -5.63 -5.88 -1.07
C MET A 29 -6.24 -5.33 0.22
N ILE A 30 -5.39 -4.98 1.18
CA ILE A 30 -5.77 -4.28 2.41
C ILE A 30 -5.29 -2.84 2.29
N ALA A 31 -6.23 -1.90 2.23
CA ALA A 31 -5.95 -0.49 1.99
C ALA A 31 -6.54 0.42 3.07
N PHE A 32 -5.86 1.54 3.30
CA PHE A 32 -6.30 2.61 4.20
C PHE A 32 -6.34 3.92 3.42
N PRO A 33 -7.35 4.11 2.55
CA PRO A 33 -7.53 5.33 1.76
C PRO A 33 -7.95 6.50 2.65
N VAL A 34 -7.45 7.67 2.31
CA VAL A 34 -7.73 8.95 2.95
C VAL A 34 -8.16 9.93 1.88
N PRO A 35 -9.42 10.38 1.91
CA PRO A 35 -9.94 11.34 0.95
C PRO A 35 -9.09 12.61 0.90
N CYS A 36 -8.75 13.03 -0.30
CA CYS A 36 -8.03 14.28 -0.55
C CYS A 36 -8.46 14.91 -1.88
N ASP A 37 -8.12 16.18 -2.06
CA ASP A 37 -8.24 16.84 -3.34
C ASP A 37 -7.13 16.40 -4.31
N ARG A 38 -7.19 16.89 -5.55
CA ARG A 38 -6.20 16.57 -6.59
C ARG A 38 -4.80 17.15 -6.32
N ASN A 39 -4.62 17.94 -5.25
CA ASN A 39 -3.34 18.45 -4.79
C ASN A 39 -2.81 17.65 -3.58
N GLY A 40 -3.55 16.66 -3.10
CA GLY A 40 -3.19 15.85 -1.93
C GLY A 40 -3.53 16.48 -0.59
N GLN A 41 -4.32 17.57 -0.59
CA GLN A 41 -4.85 18.16 0.63
C GLN A 41 -6.00 17.30 1.15
N VAL A 42 -5.86 16.82 2.39
CA VAL A 42 -6.84 15.93 3.03
C VAL A 42 -8.17 16.65 3.20
N ILE A 43 -9.26 15.95 2.86
CA ILE A 43 -10.62 16.44 3.03
C ILE A 43 -11.19 15.80 4.30
N GLY A 44 -11.64 16.64 5.24
CA GLY A 44 -12.20 16.19 6.51
C GLY A 44 -11.15 15.83 7.56
N HIS A 45 -11.56 15.03 8.56
CA HIS A 45 -10.70 14.58 9.64
C HIS A 45 -10.09 13.21 9.32
N SER A 46 -8.85 12.97 9.74
CA SER A 46 -8.20 11.67 9.62
C SER A 46 -7.34 11.42 10.85
N ASP A 47 -7.46 10.22 11.42
CA ASP A 47 -6.75 9.80 12.63
C ASP A 47 -5.33 9.33 12.29
N PHE A 48 -4.53 10.24 11.72
CA PHE A 48 -3.16 9.95 11.33
C PHE A 48 -2.30 9.53 12.52
N ASN A 49 -1.48 8.50 12.32
CA ASN A 49 -0.63 7.93 13.36
C ASN A 49 0.87 8.12 13.09
N SER A 50 1.24 8.82 12.01
CA SER A 50 2.61 9.27 11.76
C SER A 50 3.05 10.29 12.82
N LYS A 51 4.36 10.42 13.05
CA LYS A 51 4.91 11.40 14.00
C LYS A 51 4.51 12.84 13.68
N LYS A 52 4.32 13.17 12.40
CA LYS A 52 3.90 14.49 11.92
C LYS A 52 2.38 14.67 11.90
N GLY A 53 1.61 13.62 12.20
CA GLY A 53 0.14 13.68 12.24
C GLY A 53 -0.52 13.95 10.89
N ASN A 54 0.12 13.55 9.78
CA ASN A 54 -0.33 13.90 8.42
C ASN A 54 -0.38 12.71 7.44
N ALA A 55 -0.11 11.50 7.93
CA ALA A 55 -0.11 10.26 7.15
C ALA A 55 -0.31 9.04 8.05
N TYR A 56 -0.65 7.90 7.45
CA TYR A 56 -0.57 6.61 8.11
C TYR A 56 0.86 6.06 8.06
N ASN A 57 1.31 5.55 9.19
CA ASN A 57 2.53 4.77 9.35
C ASN A 57 2.17 3.28 9.22
N HIS A 58 2.89 2.55 8.37
CA HIS A 58 2.62 1.13 8.09
C HIS A 58 2.60 0.27 9.34
N GLU A 59 3.64 0.35 10.18
CA GLU A 59 3.78 -0.46 11.39
C GLU A 59 2.63 -0.25 12.38
N LYS A 60 2.33 1.00 12.74
CA LYS A 60 1.25 1.32 13.68
C LYS A 60 -0.11 0.92 13.13
N THR A 61 -0.34 1.16 11.84
CA THR A 61 -1.62 0.86 11.19
C THR A 61 -1.85 -0.65 11.14
N TRP A 62 -0.85 -1.42 10.70
CA TRP A 62 -0.88 -2.87 10.70
C TRP A 62 -1.13 -3.45 12.09
N THR A 63 -0.35 -3.00 13.09
CA THR A 63 -0.45 -3.45 14.49
C THR A 63 -1.85 -3.26 15.06
N SER A 64 -2.51 -2.14 14.72
CA SER A 64 -3.89 -1.90 15.12
C SER A 64 -4.86 -2.79 14.36
N PHE A 65 -4.71 -2.88 13.04
CA PHE A 65 -5.58 -3.61 12.14
C PHE A 65 -5.63 -5.12 12.43
N VAL A 66 -4.49 -5.78 12.59
CA VAL A 66 -4.43 -7.24 12.80
C VAL A 66 -5.06 -7.68 14.11
N LYS A 67 -5.29 -6.78 15.08
CA LYS A 67 -6.10 -7.08 16.27
C LYS A 67 -7.50 -7.58 15.90
N HIS A 68 -8.00 -7.28 14.71
CA HIS A 68 -9.31 -7.73 14.24
C HIS A 68 -9.25 -8.81 13.14
N ARG A 69 -8.05 -9.19 12.66
CA ARG A 69 -7.81 -10.20 11.63
C ARG A 69 -6.92 -11.33 12.12
N LYS A 70 -7.53 -12.38 12.72
CA LYS A 70 -6.81 -13.47 13.41
C LYS A 70 -5.82 -14.20 12.51
N ASP A 71 -6.18 -14.40 11.24
CA ASP A 71 -5.38 -14.99 10.17
C ASP A 71 -4.07 -14.24 9.91
N LEU A 72 -4.07 -12.92 10.12
CA LEU A 72 -2.92 -12.05 9.84
C LEU A 72 -2.04 -11.71 11.05
N ARG A 73 -2.49 -12.01 12.27
CA ARG A 73 -1.78 -11.63 13.52
C ARG A 73 -0.38 -12.20 13.65
N LYS A 74 -0.10 -13.32 12.99
CA LYS A 74 1.21 -13.99 13.03
C LYS A 74 2.25 -13.29 12.14
N TYR A 75 1.81 -12.39 11.26
CA TYR A 75 2.68 -11.71 10.31
C TYR A 75 3.02 -10.30 10.78
N GLY A 76 4.30 -9.93 10.66
CA GLY A 76 4.77 -8.57 10.89
C GLY A 76 4.24 -7.61 9.82
N TRP A 77 4.25 -6.30 10.13
CA TRP A 77 3.80 -5.26 9.19
C TRP A 77 4.61 -5.21 7.90
N ASN A 78 5.83 -5.73 7.95
CA ASN A 78 6.73 -5.84 6.82
C ASN A 78 6.71 -7.21 6.15
N TYR A 79 5.83 -8.14 6.52
CA TYR A 79 5.86 -9.49 5.95
C TYR A 79 5.39 -9.53 4.50
N PHE A 80 4.26 -8.87 4.20
CA PHE A 80 3.69 -8.82 2.85
C PHE A 80 4.18 -7.60 2.06
N PRO A 81 4.21 -7.69 0.71
CA PRO A 81 4.45 -6.54 -0.15
C PRO A 81 3.46 -5.41 0.15
N ARG A 82 3.97 -4.19 0.21
CA ARG A 82 3.22 -3.00 0.62
C ARG A 82 3.58 -1.80 -0.22
N GLY A 83 2.74 -0.79 -0.16
CA GLY A 83 2.96 0.45 -0.86
C GLY A 83 2.27 1.64 -0.23
N ARG A 84 2.36 2.75 -0.95
CA ARG A 84 1.75 4.02 -0.62
C ARG A 84 1.32 4.75 -1.89
N VAL A 85 0.14 5.34 -1.83
CA VAL A 85 -0.35 6.32 -2.79
C VAL A 85 -0.14 7.71 -2.19
N GLU A 86 0.57 8.58 -2.91
CA GLU A 86 0.65 10.01 -2.62
C GLU A 86 0.03 10.79 -3.78
N ILE A 87 -0.66 11.89 -3.49
CA ILE A 87 -1.24 12.79 -4.50
C ILE A 87 -0.51 14.12 -4.42
N SER A 88 -0.04 14.63 -5.55
CA SER A 88 0.61 15.93 -5.62
C SER A 88 0.56 16.49 -7.04
N GLY A 89 0.21 17.78 -7.16
CA GLY A 89 0.21 18.51 -8.43
C GLY A 89 -0.64 17.86 -9.53
N GLY A 90 -1.80 17.28 -9.18
CA GLY A 90 -2.68 16.60 -10.13
C GLY A 90 -2.18 15.24 -10.61
N ARG A 91 -1.21 14.63 -9.91
CA ARG A 91 -0.66 13.30 -10.21
C ARG A 91 -0.77 12.38 -9.01
N ALA A 92 -0.90 11.08 -9.27
CA ALA A 92 -0.78 10.04 -8.28
C ALA A 92 0.59 9.37 -8.38
N PHE A 93 1.26 9.21 -7.24
CA PHE A 93 2.54 8.54 -7.11
C PHE A 93 2.37 7.26 -6.29
N LEU A 94 2.61 6.13 -6.92
CA LEU A 94 2.49 4.79 -6.33
C LEU A 94 3.89 4.31 -5.96
N TYR A 95 4.26 4.48 -4.69
CA TYR A 95 5.48 3.91 -4.13
C TYR A 95 5.18 2.48 -3.71
N VAL A 96 5.83 1.51 -4.36
CA VAL A 96 5.50 0.09 -4.18
C VAL A 96 6.75 -0.73 -3.93
N ASN A 97 6.62 -1.77 -3.10
CA ASN A 97 7.56 -2.88 -3.11
C ASN A 97 7.65 -3.46 -4.54
N ILE A 98 8.87 -3.78 -4.98
CA ILE A 98 9.15 -4.20 -6.36
C ILE A 98 8.42 -5.48 -6.76
N ASN A 99 8.17 -6.39 -5.82
CA ASN A 99 7.53 -7.68 -6.08
C ASN A 99 6.07 -7.52 -6.51
N ILE A 100 5.41 -6.41 -6.15
CA ILE A 100 4.05 -6.07 -6.58
C ILE A 100 3.95 -5.91 -8.10
N ILE A 101 5.04 -5.55 -8.79
CA ILE A 101 5.02 -5.33 -10.24
C ILE A 101 4.74 -6.63 -11.01
N ARG A 102 5.00 -7.80 -10.40
CA ARG A 102 4.65 -9.11 -10.97
C ARG A 102 3.14 -9.39 -10.95
N TYR A 103 2.36 -8.65 -10.16
CA TYR A 103 0.91 -8.76 -10.18
C TYR A 103 0.33 -7.90 -11.30
N GLU A 104 -0.11 -8.51 -12.41
CA GLU A 104 -0.54 -7.78 -13.62
C GLU A 104 -1.60 -6.68 -13.38
N ASN A 105 -2.52 -6.87 -12.43
CA ASN A 105 -3.64 -5.96 -12.19
C ASN A 105 -3.36 -4.92 -11.09
N PHE A 106 -2.14 -4.88 -10.54
CA PHE A 106 -1.84 -4.05 -9.36
C PHE A 106 -2.20 -2.57 -9.53
N GLN A 107 -1.88 -1.97 -10.68
CA GLN A 107 -2.16 -0.54 -10.91
C GLN A 107 -3.65 -0.27 -10.95
N ARG A 108 -4.42 -1.16 -11.60
CA ARG A 108 -5.87 -1.05 -11.71
C ARG A 108 -6.52 -1.17 -10.35
N ASP A 109 -6.17 -2.20 -9.57
CA ASP A 109 -6.76 -2.43 -8.26
C ASP A 109 -6.46 -1.28 -7.29
N ILE A 110 -5.22 -0.77 -7.31
CA ILE A 110 -4.86 0.42 -6.54
C ILE A 110 -5.65 1.64 -7.02
N ALA A 111 -5.78 1.84 -8.34
CA ALA A 111 -6.53 2.98 -8.88
C ALA A 111 -8.01 2.93 -8.49
N ASP A 112 -8.63 1.76 -8.56
CA ASP A 112 -10.03 1.54 -8.21
C ASP A 112 -10.27 1.81 -6.71
N VAL A 113 -9.41 1.25 -5.84
CA VAL A 113 -9.52 1.40 -4.37
C VAL A 113 -9.24 2.84 -3.91
N PHE A 114 -8.30 3.54 -4.55
CA PHE A 114 -7.94 4.91 -4.18
C PHE A 114 -8.65 5.98 -5.03
N HIS A 115 -9.57 5.58 -5.91
CA HIS A 115 -10.34 6.48 -6.79
C HIS A 115 -9.44 7.41 -7.62
N LEU A 116 -8.43 6.85 -8.29
CA LEU A 116 -7.40 7.61 -9.02
C LEU A 116 -7.79 7.98 -10.46
N ASP A 117 -9.05 7.76 -10.84
CA ASP A 117 -9.55 8.02 -12.18
C ASP A 117 -9.27 9.46 -12.65
N GLY A 118 -8.68 9.57 -13.84
CA GLY A 118 -8.36 10.86 -14.46
C GLY A 118 -7.18 11.58 -13.81
N LEU A 119 -6.31 10.88 -13.09
CA LEU A 119 -4.96 11.33 -12.73
C LEU A 119 -3.89 10.64 -13.58
N ASP A 120 -2.78 11.34 -13.82
CA ASP A 120 -1.54 10.72 -14.29
C ASP A 120 -0.95 9.87 -13.16
N ILE A 121 -0.80 8.57 -13.37
CA ILE A 121 -0.30 7.60 -12.39
C ILE A 121 1.18 7.33 -12.68
N ARG A 122 2.03 7.58 -11.68
CA ARG A 122 3.45 7.25 -11.73
C ARG A 122 3.80 6.17 -10.73
N VAL A 123 4.22 5.02 -11.22
CA VAL A 123 4.72 3.93 -10.39
C VAL A 123 6.20 4.13 -10.08
N ILE A 124 6.54 4.03 -8.79
CA ILE A 124 7.88 4.14 -8.27
C ILE A 124 8.16 2.82 -7.53
N ALA A 125 8.89 1.94 -8.20
CA ALA A 125 9.41 0.71 -7.61
C ALA A 125 10.49 1.07 -6.58
N ASP A 126 10.14 1.06 -5.30
CA ASP A 126 11.04 1.48 -4.24
C ASP A 126 11.78 0.27 -3.67
N ASN A 127 13.05 0.12 -4.08
CA ASN A 127 13.94 -0.93 -3.61
C ASN A 127 14.71 -0.55 -2.33
N SER A 128 14.21 0.41 -1.55
CA SER A 128 14.77 0.69 -0.24
C SER A 128 14.29 -0.34 0.79
N ARG A 129 15.11 -0.57 1.82
CA ARG A 129 14.75 -1.42 2.97
C ARG A 129 13.40 -1.07 3.61
N HIS A 130 12.94 0.17 3.44
CA HIS A 130 11.63 0.59 3.97
C HIS A 130 10.46 -0.20 3.37
N TYR A 131 10.57 -0.65 2.12
CA TYR A 131 9.52 -1.39 1.42
C TYR A 131 9.76 -2.89 1.34
N TYR A 132 10.91 -3.39 1.80
CA TYR A 132 11.24 -4.82 1.78
C TYR A 132 10.19 -5.67 2.49
N CYS A 133 9.90 -6.82 1.90
CA CYS A 133 9.00 -7.84 2.42
C CYS A 133 9.71 -9.17 2.67
N HIS A 134 8.95 -10.20 3.05
CA HIS A 134 9.48 -11.53 3.37
C HIS A 134 10.41 -12.09 2.28
N GLU A 135 10.04 -11.95 1.01
CA GLU A 135 10.85 -12.38 -0.13
C GLU A 135 12.19 -11.63 -0.21
N ASP A 136 12.19 -10.33 0.07
CA ASP A 136 13.40 -9.50 -0.02
C ASP A 136 14.37 -9.78 1.14
N ASP A 137 13.84 -10.17 2.30
CA ASP A 137 14.63 -10.52 3.49
C ASP A 137 15.33 -11.89 3.33
N ASN A 138 14.78 -12.80 2.50
CA ASN A 138 15.40 -14.10 2.21
C ASN A 138 16.62 -13.99 1.28
N GLY A 139 16.76 -12.90 0.52
CA GLY A 139 17.94 -12.62 -0.33
C GLY A 139 19.15 -12.06 0.42
N LEU A 140 19.08 -11.92 1.76
CA LEU A 140 20.12 -11.32 2.61
C LEU A 140 20.82 -12.32 3.56
N GLN A 141 20.61 -13.63 3.41
CA GLN A 141 21.33 -14.68 4.16
C GLN A 141 22.46 -15.30 3.34
#